data_AF-A0A0B7A9E5-F1
#
_entry.id   AF-A0A0B7A9E5-F1
#
_cell.length_a   1.000
_cell.length_b   1.000
_cell.length_c   1.000
_cell.angle_alpha   90.00
_cell.angle_beta   90.00
_cell.angle_gamma   90.00
#
_symmetry.space_group_name_H-M   'P 1'
#
loop_
_entity.id
_entity.type
_entity.pdbx_description
1 polymer ?
#
loop_
_entity_poly.entity_id
_entity_poly.type
_entity_poly.pdbx_seq_one_letter_code
_entity_poly.pdbx_strand_id
1 'polypeptide(L)'
;MHDAFEAAPILERLPLNIESIACFDSTLLVGTHKGVLLQYKVSKSKGKGEAKFEVHLDRSNKSFSKKPITQLAAVPELFILISLSDNVISVHDLTTFTLVTCVNKTKGANLFAVDVQKRQKPKGEEVYLRLGVASKRKIQLFYWENRDFHELLNDLSLYDFPHALSWCKDSLCVGFKRDYYIINSKTGNLKELFPVGSSQPDPLVTRLHDDRLALGRDHMSILINADGDPTQKEPINWSDIPFAMEHSPPYLIAILQKFVEVRTIDPKNLIQNISLPKTRLICQGDGCIYVASPNNVWRLAATPNANQIKQLLQAKQFELALKLAELAEEPESEKENRIRNIKNLYAFDLFCQKRFEESLPLFAKLGTDPSHVIGLYPGLLPEDFRNKLEYPEKVPEIQGTEHEKGILALIEYLTQKRNELSKDIDKEMATTAIVEGNMTINSRKQLSQIIDTTLLKCYLETNDALVAPLLRLKDNNCHIEESER
;
A
#
# COMPACT_ATOMS: atom_id res chain seq x y z
N MET A 1 8.03 10.23 -11.09
CA MET A 1 6.92 9.47 -11.69
C MET A 1 7.51 8.14 -12.10
N HIS A 2 7.00 7.04 -11.54
CA HIS A 2 7.50 5.69 -11.79
C HIS A 2 6.36 4.82 -12.32
N ASP A 3 6.68 3.76 -13.02
CA ASP A 3 5.68 2.88 -13.63
C ASP A 3 5.27 1.80 -12.62
N ALA A 4 4.11 1.97 -11.99
CA ALA A 4 3.56 0.98 -11.07
C ALA A 4 2.92 -0.20 -11.79
N PHE A 5 2.23 0.05 -12.92
CA PHE A 5 1.53 -0.98 -13.67
C PHE A 5 1.76 -0.87 -15.18
N GLU A 6 1.74 -2.01 -15.84
CA GLU A 6 1.65 -2.15 -17.29
C GLU A 6 0.28 -2.72 -17.64
N ALA A 7 -0.47 -2.08 -18.53
CA ALA A 7 -1.77 -2.59 -18.98
C ALA A 7 -1.59 -3.58 -20.13
N ALA A 8 -1.92 -4.84 -19.87
CA ALA A 8 -1.91 -5.89 -20.88
C ALA A 8 -3.35 -6.22 -21.34
N PRO A 9 -3.63 -6.25 -22.66
CA PRO A 9 -4.93 -6.69 -23.16
C PRO A 9 -5.13 -8.18 -22.86
N ILE A 10 -6.32 -8.53 -22.37
CA ILE A 10 -6.73 -9.91 -22.04
C ILE A 10 -7.84 -10.37 -22.98
N LEU A 11 -8.88 -9.55 -23.12
CA LEU A 11 -9.98 -9.79 -24.05
C LEU A 11 -10.14 -8.55 -24.92
N GLU A 12 -10.17 -8.73 -26.23
CA GLU A 12 -10.38 -7.65 -27.19
C GLU A 12 -11.59 -7.95 -28.07
N ARG A 13 -12.43 -6.93 -28.29
CA ARG A 13 -13.59 -6.98 -29.20
C ARG A 13 -14.51 -8.17 -28.90
N LEU A 14 -14.77 -8.45 -27.63
CA LEU A 14 -15.70 -9.49 -27.22
C LEU A 14 -17.08 -9.21 -27.87
N PRO A 15 -17.70 -10.20 -28.54
CA PRO A 15 -18.98 -10.01 -29.22
C PRO A 15 -20.17 -9.85 -28.26
N LEU A 16 -19.95 -10.08 -26.97
CA LEU A 16 -20.92 -9.93 -25.90
C LEU A 16 -20.56 -8.70 -25.06
N ASN A 17 -21.55 -7.93 -24.66
CA ASN A 17 -21.36 -6.80 -23.75
C ASN A 17 -21.13 -7.31 -22.33
N ILE A 18 -20.04 -6.87 -21.71
CA ILE A 18 -19.63 -7.17 -20.35
C ILE A 18 -20.43 -6.30 -19.39
N GLU A 19 -21.13 -6.91 -18.43
CA GLU A 19 -21.89 -6.21 -17.39
C GLU A 19 -21.21 -6.29 -16.03
N SER A 20 -20.54 -7.41 -15.73
CA SER A 20 -19.83 -7.60 -14.47
C SER A 20 -18.57 -8.43 -14.69
N ILE A 21 -17.55 -8.18 -13.89
CA ILE A 21 -16.33 -8.98 -13.84
C ILE A 21 -16.04 -9.39 -12.39
N ALA A 22 -15.45 -10.56 -12.23
CA ALA A 22 -14.88 -11.02 -10.96
C ALA A 22 -13.66 -11.89 -11.28
N CYS A 23 -12.70 -11.98 -10.37
CA CYS A 23 -11.53 -12.84 -10.56
C CYS A 23 -11.13 -13.52 -9.27
N PHE A 24 -10.49 -14.67 -9.41
CA PHE A 24 -9.89 -15.46 -8.35
C PHE A 24 -8.78 -16.33 -8.96
N ASP A 25 -7.72 -16.59 -8.22
CA ASP A 25 -6.49 -17.24 -8.66
C ASP A 25 -5.99 -16.69 -10.01
N SER A 26 -5.99 -17.54 -11.03
CA SER A 26 -5.67 -17.22 -12.43
C SER A 26 -6.92 -17.18 -13.31
N THR A 27 -8.10 -17.09 -12.72
CA THR A 27 -9.40 -17.17 -13.40
C THR A 27 -10.06 -15.79 -13.45
N LEU A 28 -10.51 -15.41 -14.65
CA LEU A 28 -11.37 -14.26 -14.88
C LEU A 28 -12.78 -14.74 -15.23
N LEU A 29 -13.77 -14.29 -14.47
CA LEU A 29 -15.18 -14.48 -14.72
C LEU A 29 -15.78 -13.22 -15.37
N VAL A 30 -16.53 -13.42 -16.44
CA VAL A 30 -17.20 -12.34 -17.18
C VAL A 30 -18.69 -12.63 -17.25
N GLY A 31 -19.47 -11.81 -16.56
CA GLY A 31 -20.92 -11.78 -16.66
C GLY A 31 -21.36 -10.84 -17.78
N THR A 32 -22.25 -11.31 -18.65
CA THR A 32 -22.65 -10.55 -19.84
C THR A 32 -24.10 -10.05 -19.76
N HIS A 33 -24.41 -9.06 -20.58
CA HIS A 33 -25.77 -8.51 -20.73
C HIS A 33 -26.80 -9.56 -21.18
N LYS A 34 -26.36 -10.57 -21.94
CA LYS A 34 -27.23 -11.65 -22.41
C LYS A 34 -27.42 -12.78 -21.38
N GLY A 35 -26.87 -12.64 -20.17
CA GLY A 35 -26.97 -13.67 -19.14
C GLY A 35 -26.01 -14.85 -19.32
N VAL A 36 -25.01 -14.71 -20.21
CA VAL A 36 -23.94 -15.70 -20.40
C VAL A 36 -22.83 -15.43 -19.40
N LEU A 37 -22.38 -16.49 -18.69
CA LEU A 37 -21.19 -16.45 -17.86
C LEU A 37 -20.02 -17.09 -18.61
N LEU A 38 -18.92 -16.36 -18.76
CA LEU A 38 -17.68 -16.83 -19.36
C LEU A 38 -16.60 -16.97 -18.29
N GLN A 39 -15.81 -18.04 -18.38
CA GLN A 39 -14.67 -18.31 -17.52
C GLN A 39 -13.42 -18.40 -18.38
N TYR A 40 -12.46 -17.52 -18.11
CA TYR A 40 -11.16 -17.50 -18.77
C TYR A 40 -10.06 -17.84 -17.78
N LYS A 41 -9.09 -18.63 -18.21
CA LYS A 41 -7.83 -18.84 -17.50
C LYS A 41 -6.77 -17.94 -18.10
N VAL A 42 -6.10 -17.18 -17.24
CA VAL A 42 -5.12 -16.17 -17.59
C VAL A 42 -3.78 -16.54 -16.97
N SER A 43 -2.87 -17.09 -17.79
CA SER A 43 -1.52 -17.48 -17.38
C SER A 43 -0.48 -16.50 -17.92
N LYS A 44 0.60 -16.29 -17.18
CA LYS A 44 1.73 -15.47 -17.64
C LYS A 44 2.52 -16.27 -18.67
N SER A 45 2.73 -15.72 -19.87
CA SER A 45 3.56 -16.35 -20.89
C SER A 45 5.03 -16.35 -20.47
N LYS A 46 5.77 -17.43 -20.77
CA LYS A 46 7.19 -17.59 -20.41
C LYS A 46 8.17 -16.85 -21.35
N GLY A 47 7.68 -15.91 -22.17
CA GLY A 47 8.52 -15.11 -23.08
C GLY A 47 9.29 -13.99 -22.38
N LYS A 48 10.52 -13.71 -22.84
CA LYS A 48 11.30 -12.55 -22.39
C LYS A 48 10.81 -11.28 -23.12
N GLY A 49 10.27 -10.31 -22.40
CA GLY A 49 10.27 -8.90 -22.85
C GLY A 49 9.00 -8.06 -22.65
N GLU A 50 7.82 -8.64 -22.55
CA GLU A 50 6.55 -7.91 -22.33
C GLU A 50 5.61 -8.77 -21.47
N ALA A 51 4.71 -8.15 -20.70
CA ALA A 51 3.68 -8.87 -19.93
C ALA A 51 2.61 -9.49 -20.85
N LYS A 52 3.01 -10.50 -21.64
CA LYS A 52 2.09 -11.26 -22.48
C LYS A 52 1.41 -12.32 -21.64
N PHE A 53 0.08 -12.30 -21.66
CA PHE A 53 -0.74 -13.30 -21.00
C PHE A 53 -1.29 -14.25 -22.05
N GLU A 54 -1.23 -15.54 -21.75
CA GLU A 54 -1.97 -16.55 -22.49
C GLU A 54 -3.36 -16.65 -21.89
N VAL A 55 -4.38 -16.50 -22.73
CA VAL A 55 -5.77 -16.42 -22.32
C VAL A 55 -6.53 -17.55 -22.99
N HIS A 56 -7.07 -18.46 -22.17
CA HIS A 56 -7.85 -19.60 -22.64
C HIS A 56 -9.29 -19.49 -22.13
N LEU A 57 -10.28 -19.68 -23.02
CA LEU A 57 -11.68 -19.78 -22.63
C LEU A 57 -11.95 -21.20 -22.11
N ASP A 58 -11.98 -21.36 -20.79
CA ASP A 58 -12.22 -22.65 -20.14
C ASP A 58 -13.69 -23.06 -20.24
N ARG A 59 -14.62 -22.11 -20.05
CA ARG A 59 -16.05 -22.42 -20.05
C ARG A 59 -16.91 -21.25 -20.52
N SER A 60 -17.98 -21.58 -21.23
CA SER A 60 -19.05 -20.65 -21.62
C SER A 60 -20.41 -21.22 -21.23
N ASN A 61 -20.99 -20.74 -20.13
CA ASN A 61 -22.32 -21.14 -19.69
C ASN A 61 -23.38 -20.20 -20.28
N LYS A 62 -23.94 -20.59 -21.44
CA LYS A 62 -24.92 -19.81 -22.20
C LYS A 62 -26.30 -19.73 -21.55
N SER A 63 -26.61 -20.68 -20.66
CA SER A 63 -27.89 -20.78 -19.96
C SER A 63 -27.76 -20.42 -18.48
N PHE A 64 -26.69 -19.72 -18.09
CA PHE A 64 -26.46 -19.32 -16.71
C PHE A 64 -27.59 -18.43 -16.20
N SER A 65 -27.97 -17.42 -16.98
CA SER A 65 -29.13 -16.59 -16.72
C SER A 65 -29.86 -16.20 -18.00
N LYS A 66 -31.15 -15.89 -17.87
CA LYS A 66 -31.97 -15.29 -18.94
C LYS A 66 -31.89 -13.76 -18.98
N LYS A 67 -31.29 -13.15 -17.95
CA LYS A 67 -31.19 -11.69 -17.75
C LYS A 67 -29.72 -11.28 -17.60
N PRO A 68 -29.40 -9.98 -17.74
CA PRO A 68 -28.06 -9.48 -17.48
C PRO A 68 -27.53 -9.93 -16.12
N ILE A 69 -26.26 -10.36 -16.08
CA ILE A 69 -25.54 -10.64 -14.84
C ILE A 69 -24.89 -9.32 -14.41
N THR A 70 -25.47 -8.64 -13.42
CA THR A 70 -25.10 -7.26 -13.07
C THR A 70 -24.00 -7.18 -12.02
N GLN A 71 -23.85 -8.20 -11.18
CA GLN A 71 -22.73 -8.33 -10.24
C GLN A 71 -22.34 -9.80 -10.06
N LEU A 72 -21.05 -10.03 -9.81
CA LEU A 72 -20.46 -11.32 -9.51
C LEU A 72 -19.53 -11.17 -8.31
N ALA A 73 -19.50 -12.19 -7.45
CA ALA A 73 -18.47 -12.36 -6.43
C ALA A 73 -18.09 -13.84 -6.33
N ALA A 74 -16.83 -14.15 -6.55
CA ALA A 74 -16.28 -15.47 -6.29
C ALA A 74 -15.82 -15.55 -4.83
N VAL A 75 -16.13 -16.66 -4.16
CA VAL A 75 -15.62 -16.97 -2.82
C VAL A 75 -14.94 -18.34 -2.87
N PRO A 76 -13.66 -18.39 -3.29
CA PRO A 76 -12.93 -19.64 -3.53
C PRO A 76 -12.85 -20.54 -2.30
N GLU A 77 -12.74 -19.95 -1.10
CA GLU A 77 -12.60 -20.69 0.16
C GLU A 77 -13.84 -21.51 0.50
N LEU A 78 -15.00 -21.13 -0.05
CA LEU A 78 -16.27 -21.84 0.10
C LEU A 78 -16.70 -22.54 -1.19
N PHE A 79 -15.90 -22.46 -2.27
CA PHE A 79 -16.22 -22.97 -3.60
C PHE A 79 -17.57 -22.49 -4.14
N ILE A 80 -17.93 -21.22 -3.88
CA ILE A 80 -19.20 -20.64 -4.36
C ILE A 80 -18.99 -19.41 -5.25
N LEU A 81 -19.92 -19.22 -6.17
CA LEU A 81 -20.10 -18.03 -7.00
C LEU A 81 -21.44 -17.38 -6.66
N ILE A 82 -21.40 -16.16 -6.17
CA ILE A 82 -22.59 -15.35 -5.92
C ILE A 82 -22.81 -14.45 -7.13
N SER A 83 -24.05 -14.46 -7.63
CA SER A 83 -24.44 -13.69 -8.80
C SER A 83 -25.72 -12.92 -8.53
N LEU A 84 -25.79 -11.68 -9.05
CA LEU A 84 -27.01 -10.90 -9.12
C LEU A 84 -27.50 -10.89 -10.56
N SER A 85 -28.70 -11.40 -10.76
CA SER A 85 -29.39 -11.39 -12.04
C SER A 85 -30.90 -11.47 -11.80
N ASP A 86 -31.70 -10.88 -12.70
CA ASP A 86 -33.17 -10.82 -12.55
C ASP A 86 -33.59 -10.24 -11.19
N ASN A 87 -32.79 -9.32 -10.66
CA ASN A 87 -32.96 -8.68 -9.36
C ASN A 87 -33.11 -9.67 -8.19
N VAL A 88 -32.41 -10.80 -8.23
CA VAL A 88 -32.35 -11.77 -7.12
C VAL A 88 -30.94 -12.33 -6.99
N ILE A 89 -30.52 -12.62 -5.75
CA ILE A 89 -29.23 -13.25 -5.48
C ILE A 89 -29.34 -14.77 -5.67
N SER A 90 -28.44 -15.31 -6.48
CA SER A 90 -28.29 -16.75 -6.71
C SER A 90 -26.86 -17.19 -6.43
N VAL A 91 -26.73 -18.32 -5.76
CA VAL A 91 -25.45 -18.93 -5.38
C VAL A 91 -25.25 -20.20 -6.19
N HIS A 92 -24.09 -20.30 -6.84
CA HIS A 92 -23.71 -21.45 -7.65
C HIS A 92 -22.44 -22.07 -7.11
N ASP A 93 -22.22 -23.33 -7.43
CA ASP A 93 -20.93 -23.98 -7.22
C ASP A 93 -19.88 -23.36 -8.15
N LEU A 94 -18.73 -22.94 -7.61
CA LEU A 94 -17.71 -22.20 -8.37
C LEU A 94 -17.03 -23.07 -9.44
N THR A 95 -17.04 -24.40 -9.27
CA THR A 95 -16.35 -25.35 -10.18
C THR A 95 -17.26 -25.81 -11.29
N THR A 96 -18.54 -26.02 -11.02
CA THR A 96 -19.53 -26.62 -11.95
C THR A 96 -20.55 -25.60 -12.45
N PHE A 97 -20.68 -24.45 -11.79
CA PHE A 97 -21.73 -23.44 -12.01
C PHE A 97 -23.16 -23.98 -11.86
N THR A 98 -23.34 -25.10 -11.16
CA THR A 98 -24.68 -25.58 -10.79
C THR A 98 -25.27 -24.69 -9.70
N LEU A 99 -26.55 -24.37 -9.80
CA LEU A 99 -27.27 -23.60 -8.78
C LEU A 99 -27.29 -24.38 -7.46
N VAL A 100 -26.83 -23.75 -6.39
CA VAL A 100 -26.85 -24.28 -5.02
C VAL A 100 -28.11 -23.80 -4.30
N THR A 101 -28.32 -22.48 -4.26
CA THR A 101 -29.50 -21.86 -3.64
C THR A 101 -29.85 -20.55 -4.35
N CYS A 102 -31.12 -20.15 -4.26
CA CYS A 102 -31.61 -18.86 -4.70
C CYS A 102 -32.26 -18.16 -3.51
N VAL A 103 -31.72 -16.99 -3.13
CA VAL A 103 -32.13 -16.27 -1.93
C VAL A 103 -33.38 -15.46 -2.24
N ASN A 104 -34.54 -16.12 -2.34
CA ASN A 104 -35.80 -15.51 -2.78
C ASN A 104 -36.23 -14.27 -1.97
N LYS A 105 -35.79 -14.14 -0.71
CA LYS A 105 -36.05 -12.94 0.12
C LYS A 105 -35.42 -11.66 -0.46
N THR A 106 -34.43 -11.81 -1.33
CA THR A 106 -33.72 -10.72 -2.02
C THR A 106 -34.38 -10.32 -3.36
N LYS A 107 -35.57 -10.81 -3.68
CA LYS A 107 -36.28 -10.36 -4.89
C LYS A 107 -36.47 -8.84 -4.89
N GLY A 108 -36.03 -8.21 -5.98
CA GLY A 108 -35.91 -6.76 -6.09
C GLY A 108 -34.55 -6.22 -5.68
N ALA A 109 -33.54 -7.07 -5.52
CA ALA A 109 -32.16 -6.70 -5.28
C ALA A 109 -31.61 -5.86 -6.43
N ASN A 110 -30.89 -4.78 -6.09
CA ASN A 110 -30.23 -3.92 -7.05
C ASN A 110 -28.70 -3.95 -6.92
N LEU A 111 -28.17 -4.24 -5.73
CA LEU A 111 -26.76 -4.50 -5.52
C LEU A 111 -26.50 -5.32 -4.26
N PHE A 112 -25.33 -5.95 -4.19
CA PHE A 112 -24.84 -6.65 -3.00
C PHE A 112 -23.36 -6.36 -2.73
N ALA A 113 -22.95 -6.62 -1.49
CA ALA A 113 -21.56 -6.63 -1.04
C ALA A 113 -21.28 -7.88 -0.21
N VAL A 114 -20.08 -8.46 -0.37
CA VAL A 114 -19.63 -9.64 0.36
C VAL A 114 -18.52 -9.28 1.33
N ASP A 115 -18.45 -10.02 2.43
CA ASP A 115 -17.35 -9.96 3.38
C ASP A 115 -16.95 -11.37 3.82
N VAL A 116 -15.71 -11.75 3.56
CA VAL A 116 -15.13 -13.04 3.90
C VAL A 116 -14.15 -12.84 5.05
N GLN A 117 -14.38 -13.51 6.17
CA GLN A 117 -13.54 -13.43 7.36
C GLN A 117 -12.96 -14.80 7.70
N LYS A 118 -11.69 -14.86 8.08
CA LYS A 118 -11.10 -16.04 8.71
C LYS A 118 -11.20 -15.89 10.23
N ARG A 119 -11.94 -16.79 10.88
CA ARG A 119 -12.15 -16.79 12.33
C ARG A 119 -11.40 -17.96 12.96
N GLN A 120 -10.60 -17.65 13.98
CA GLN A 120 -9.95 -18.67 14.80
C GLN A 120 -11.00 -19.37 15.68
N LYS A 121 -11.16 -20.68 15.53
CA LYS A 121 -11.93 -21.55 16.43
C LYS A 121 -10.97 -22.46 17.21
N PRO A 122 -11.40 -23.04 18.34
CA PRO A 122 -10.58 -24.00 19.10
C PRO A 122 -10.11 -25.22 18.28
N LYS A 123 -10.77 -25.53 17.16
CA LYS A 123 -10.47 -26.66 16.27
C LYS A 123 -9.94 -26.23 14.88
N GLY A 124 -9.40 -25.03 14.75
CA GLY A 124 -8.79 -24.51 13.51
C GLY A 124 -9.47 -23.25 12.98
N GLU A 125 -9.15 -22.88 11.74
CA GLU A 125 -9.72 -21.71 11.08
C GLU A 125 -11.06 -22.04 10.42
N GLU A 126 -12.06 -21.20 10.65
CA GLU A 126 -13.34 -21.24 9.94
C GLU A 126 -13.48 -20.01 9.06
N VAL A 127 -13.98 -20.22 7.84
CA VAL A 127 -14.35 -19.14 6.92
C VAL A 127 -15.78 -18.71 7.20
N TYR A 128 -15.96 -17.46 7.57
CA TYR A 128 -17.25 -16.85 7.83
C TYR A 128 -17.57 -15.82 6.74
N LEU A 129 -18.59 -16.10 5.94
CA LEU A 129 -19.05 -15.24 4.86
C LEU A 129 -20.32 -14.49 5.26
N ARG A 130 -20.30 -13.18 5.10
CA ARG A 130 -21.46 -12.29 5.20
C ARG A 130 -21.84 -11.71 3.85
N LEU A 131 -23.12 -11.48 3.67
CA LEU A 131 -23.71 -10.88 2.48
C LEU A 131 -24.62 -9.72 2.90
N GLY A 132 -24.38 -8.54 2.35
CA GLY A 132 -25.26 -7.38 2.47
C GLY A 132 -25.96 -7.17 1.14
N VAL A 133 -27.29 -7.12 1.12
CA VAL A 133 -28.08 -6.95 -0.10
C VAL A 133 -28.97 -5.73 0.04
N ALA A 134 -28.87 -4.81 -0.91
CA ALA A 134 -29.84 -3.75 -1.10
C ALA A 134 -30.93 -4.24 -2.05
N SER A 135 -32.17 -4.11 -1.60
CA SER A 135 -33.37 -4.46 -2.36
C SER A 135 -34.34 -3.29 -2.29
N LYS A 136 -34.33 -2.40 -3.28
CA LYS A 136 -35.10 -1.15 -3.23
C LYS A 136 -34.65 -0.26 -2.05
N ARG A 137 -35.56 0.07 -1.12
CA ARG A 137 -35.30 0.91 0.07
C ARG A 137 -35.11 0.09 1.35
N LYS A 138 -34.48 -1.08 1.23
CA LYS A 138 -34.15 -1.91 2.39
C LYS A 138 -32.80 -2.59 2.23
N ILE A 139 -32.16 -2.85 3.36
CA ILE A 139 -30.93 -3.62 3.49
C ILE A 139 -31.24 -4.93 4.20
N GLN A 140 -30.74 -6.01 3.64
CA GLN A 140 -30.88 -7.36 4.18
C GLN A 140 -29.48 -7.91 4.41
N LEU A 141 -29.20 -8.35 5.63
CA LEU A 141 -27.90 -8.87 6.02
C LEU A 141 -28.02 -10.37 6.25
N PHE A 142 -27.10 -11.12 5.67
CA PHE A 142 -27.07 -12.58 5.76
C PHE A 142 -25.69 -13.07 6.15
N TYR A 143 -25.63 -14.30 6.65
CA TYR A 143 -24.43 -15.09 6.80
C TYR A 143 -24.60 -16.46 6.14
N TRP A 144 -23.51 -17.03 5.65
CA TRP A 144 -23.51 -18.32 4.97
C TRP A 144 -23.32 -19.48 5.94
N GLU A 145 -24.23 -20.44 5.93
CA GLU A 145 -24.13 -21.66 6.72
C GLU A 145 -24.92 -22.80 6.07
N ASN A 146 -24.38 -24.03 6.09
CA ASN A 146 -25.06 -25.23 5.59
C ASN A 146 -25.55 -25.10 4.13
N ARG A 147 -24.76 -24.47 3.25
CA ARG A 147 -25.07 -24.23 1.83
C ARG A 147 -26.26 -23.30 1.57
N ASP A 148 -26.63 -22.48 2.55
CA ASP A 148 -27.67 -21.46 2.37
C ASP A 148 -27.32 -20.15 3.12
N PHE A 149 -28.03 -19.08 2.77
CA PHE A 149 -27.92 -17.79 3.45
C PHE A 149 -28.99 -17.63 4.53
N HIS A 150 -28.54 -17.43 5.76
CA HIS A 150 -29.37 -17.19 6.93
C HIS A 150 -29.32 -15.71 7.32
N GLU A 151 -30.39 -15.19 7.90
CA GLU A 151 -30.48 -13.79 8.27
C GLU A 151 -29.56 -13.46 9.45
N LEU A 152 -28.75 -12.41 9.29
CA LEU A 152 -27.91 -11.87 10.36
C LEU A 152 -28.69 -10.90 11.25
N LEU A 153 -29.54 -10.08 10.63
CA LEU A 153 -30.44 -9.12 11.27
C LEU A 153 -31.76 -9.06 10.49
N ASN A 154 -32.80 -8.54 11.15
CA ASN A 154 -34.05 -8.19 10.48
C ASN A 154 -33.82 -7.15 9.36
N ASP A 155 -34.68 -7.16 8.34
CA ASP A 155 -34.63 -6.21 7.22
C ASP A 155 -34.60 -4.75 7.75
N LEU A 156 -33.58 -3.99 7.37
CA LEU A 156 -33.40 -2.60 7.77
C LEU A 156 -34.03 -1.69 6.71
N SER A 157 -34.96 -0.82 7.12
CA SER A 157 -35.58 0.15 6.21
C SER A 157 -34.65 1.33 5.96
N LEU A 158 -34.56 1.75 4.70
CA LEU A 158 -33.80 2.92 4.28
C LEU A 158 -34.72 4.02 3.78
N TYR A 159 -34.24 5.25 3.82
CA TYR A 159 -35.02 6.40 3.35
C TYR A 159 -35.00 6.53 1.81
N ASP A 160 -33.95 6.04 1.14
CA ASP A 160 -33.81 6.04 -0.31
C ASP A 160 -33.19 4.73 -0.87
N PHE A 161 -32.95 4.68 -2.17
CA PHE A 161 -32.36 3.54 -2.89
C PHE A 161 -30.83 3.56 -2.80
N PRO A 162 -30.16 2.50 -2.31
CA PRO A 162 -28.71 2.41 -2.35
C PRO A 162 -28.18 2.30 -3.78
N HIS A 163 -27.03 2.92 -4.02
CA HIS A 163 -26.27 2.87 -5.28
C HIS A 163 -24.85 2.31 -5.08
N ALA A 164 -24.32 2.33 -3.85
CA ALA A 164 -23.05 1.72 -3.49
C ALA A 164 -23.16 0.99 -2.15
N LEU A 165 -22.43 -0.13 -2.01
CA LEU A 165 -22.33 -0.93 -0.79
C LEU A 165 -20.92 -1.46 -0.62
N SER A 166 -20.38 -1.34 0.60
CA SER A 166 -19.11 -2.00 0.95
C SER A 166 -19.01 -2.29 2.44
N TRP A 167 -18.50 -3.47 2.78
CA TRP A 167 -18.24 -3.86 4.16
C TRP A 167 -16.93 -3.25 4.67
N CYS A 168 -16.89 -2.97 5.98
CA CYS A 168 -15.71 -2.54 6.72
C CYS A 168 -15.84 -3.01 8.16
N LYS A 169 -15.10 -4.06 8.54
CA LYS A 169 -15.27 -4.75 9.84
C LYS A 169 -16.76 -5.04 10.10
N ASP A 170 -17.28 -4.66 11.26
CA ASP A 170 -18.68 -4.87 11.66
C ASP A 170 -19.63 -3.78 11.15
N SER A 171 -19.24 -3.06 10.10
CA SER A 171 -20.04 -2.00 9.52
C SER A 171 -20.23 -2.21 8.02
N LEU A 172 -21.39 -1.82 7.52
CA LEU A 172 -21.72 -1.78 6.10
C LEU A 172 -21.93 -0.32 5.71
N CYS A 173 -21.08 0.20 4.82
CA CYS A 173 -21.29 1.51 4.24
C CYS A 173 -22.30 1.44 3.10
N VAL A 174 -23.19 2.42 3.07
CA VAL A 174 -24.27 2.56 2.09
C VAL A 174 -24.17 3.95 1.46
N GLY A 175 -24.02 4.00 0.14
CA GLY A 175 -24.08 5.24 -0.61
C GLY A 175 -25.43 5.41 -1.27
N PHE A 176 -26.09 6.53 -1.01
CA PHE A 176 -27.26 7.01 -1.75
C PHE A 176 -26.81 8.02 -2.80
N LYS A 177 -27.72 8.53 -3.63
CA LYS A 177 -27.36 9.57 -4.62
C LYS A 177 -26.88 10.89 -4.00
N ARG A 178 -27.27 11.18 -2.76
CA ARG A 178 -27.03 12.48 -2.11
C ARG A 178 -25.99 12.42 -1.01
N ASP A 179 -25.90 11.31 -0.30
CA ASP A 179 -25.10 11.17 0.92
C ASP A 179 -24.67 9.72 1.16
N TYR A 180 -23.76 9.57 2.12
CA TYR A 180 -23.32 8.29 2.61
C TYR A 180 -23.80 8.06 4.03
N TYR A 181 -24.03 6.78 4.33
CA TYR A 181 -24.36 6.29 5.65
C TYR A 181 -23.49 5.07 5.99
N ILE A 182 -23.38 4.78 7.28
CA ILE A 182 -22.78 3.55 7.78
C ILE A 182 -23.75 2.85 8.71
N ILE A 183 -23.92 1.54 8.50
CA ILE A 183 -24.80 0.67 9.27
C ILE A 183 -23.92 -0.23 10.12
N ASN A 184 -24.10 -0.21 11.43
CA ASN A 184 -23.49 -1.20 12.31
C ASN A 184 -24.22 -2.54 12.16
N SER A 185 -23.52 -3.59 11.73
CA SER A 185 -24.12 -4.90 11.42
C SER A 185 -24.54 -5.71 12.64
N LYS A 186 -24.20 -5.26 13.86
CA LYS A 186 -24.60 -5.91 15.12
C LYS A 186 -25.83 -5.27 15.73
N THR A 187 -25.94 -3.94 15.64
CA THR A 187 -27.04 -3.18 16.27
C THR A 187 -28.10 -2.72 15.28
N GLY A 188 -27.80 -2.69 13.98
CA GLY A 188 -28.64 -2.08 12.95
C GLY A 188 -28.65 -0.55 12.99
N ASN A 189 -27.84 0.08 13.85
CA ASN A 189 -27.77 1.54 13.97
C ASN A 189 -27.23 2.15 12.66
N LEU A 190 -27.92 3.18 12.18
CA LEU A 190 -27.62 3.91 10.95
C LEU A 190 -27.06 5.30 11.32
N LYS A 191 -25.81 5.56 10.94
CA LYS A 191 -25.13 6.86 11.13
C LYS A 191 -24.94 7.54 9.78
N GLU A 192 -25.38 8.78 9.68
CA GLU A 192 -25.11 9.65 8.52
C GLU A 192 -23.65 10.08 8.51
N LEU A 193 -23.07 10.18 7.30
CA LEU A 193 -21.70 10.62 7.10
C LEU A 193 -21.70 12.02 6.46
N PHE A 194 -21.48 12.10 5.16
CA PHE A 194 -21.39 13.36 4.42
C PHE A 194 -22.00 13.22 3.02
N PRO A 195 -22.32 14.34 2.35
CA PRO A 195 -22.86 14.34 1.00
C PRO A 195 -21.89 13.82 -0.07
N VAL A 196 -22.42 13.17 -1.10
CA VAL A 196 -21.67 12.59 -2.23
C VAL A 196 -21.04 13.65 -3.15
N GLY A 197 -21.47 14.91 -3.06
CA GLY A 197 -21.03 15.98 -3.96
C GLY A 197 -21.98 16.16 -5.15
N SER A 198 -22.03 17.37 -5.70
CA SER A 198 -23.02 17.72 -6.74
C SER A 198 -22.63 17.26 -8.14
N SER A 199 -21.34 16.99 -8.36
CA SER A 199 -20.79 16.60 -9.67
C SER A 199 -20.62 15.09 -9.80
N GLN A 200 -20.60 14.36 -8.68
CA GLN A 200 -20.49 12.91 -8.65
C GLN A 200 -21.77 12.26 -9.21
N PRO A 201 -21.68 11.39 -10.25
CA PRO A 201 -22.86 10.81 -10.89
C PRO A 201 -23.56 9.74 -10.03
N ASP A 202 -22.78 8.89 -9.38
CA ASP A 202 -23.22 7.85 -8.46
C ASP A 202 -22.23 7.78 -7.28
N PRO A 203 -22.68 7.41 -6.07
CA PRO A 203 -21.80 7.21 -4.93
C PRO A 203 -20.77 6.11 -5.22
N LEU A 204 -19.57 6.27 -4.68
CA LEU A 204 -18.47 5.35 -4.83
C LEU A 204 -17.92 4.99 -3.45
N VAL A 205 -17.83 3.69 -3.16
CA VAL A 205 -17.27 3.18 -1.91
C VAL A 205 -16.34 2.01 -2.24
N THR A 206 -15.10 2.08 -1.77
CA THR A 206 -14.10 1.02 -1.95
C THR A 206 -13.52 0.62 -0.60
N ARG A 207 -13.40 -0.69 -0.36
CA ARG A 207 -12.74 -1.23 0.84
C ARG A 207 -11.22 -1.16 0.70
N LEU A 208 -10.55 -0.66 1.73
CA LEU A 208 -9.10 -0.70 1.85
C LEU A 208 -8.65 -1.96 2.62
N HIS A 209 -7.39 -2.34 2.42
CA HIS A 209 -6.82 -3.57 3.01
C HIS A 209 -6.52 -3.41 4.51
N ASP A 210 -6.53 -2.17 5.02
CA ASP A 210 -6.25 -1.79 6.40
C ASP A 210 -7.52 -1.43 7.19
N ASP A 211 -8.64 -2.07 6.84
CA ASP A 211 -9.96 -1.90 7.50
C ASP A 211 -10.49 -0.45 7.50
N ARG A 212 -10.24 0.25 6.40
CA ARG A 212 -10.82 1.55 6.09
C ARG A 212 -11.66 1.49 4.83
N LEU A 213 -12.43 2.53 4.59
CA LEU A 213 -13.14 2.74 3.33
C LEU A 213 -12.69 4.04 2.68
N ALA A 214 -12.61 4.04 1.36
CA ALA A 214 -12.47 5.23 0.54
C ALA A 214 -13.81 5.57 -0.10
N LEU A 215 -14.35 6.74 0.23
CA LEU A 215 -15.65 7.24 -0.24
C LEU A 215 -15.43 8.39 -1.22
N GLY A 216 -16.01 8.30 -2.43
CA GLY A 216 -15.91 9.33 -3.46
C GLY A 216 -16.76 10.55 -3.14
N ARG A 217 -16.21 11.74 -3.40
CA ARG A 217 -16.93 13.02 -3.34
C ARG A 217 -16.39 13.97 -4.40
N ASP A 218 -17.14 14.19 -5.47
CA ASP A 218 -16.69 14.95 -6.64
C ASP A 218 -15.30 14.48 -7.14
N HIS A 219 -14.29 15.35 -7.12
CA HIS A 219 -12.91 15.04 -7.52
C HIS A 219 -12.04 14.52 -6.38
N MET A 220 -12.61 14.02 -5.28
CA MET A 220 -11.82 13.60 -4.12
C MET A 220 -12.34 12.30 -3.49
N SER A 221 -11.48 11.59 -2.78
CA SER A 221 -11.85 10.45 -1.93
C SER A 221 -11.54 10.75 -0.46
N ILE A 222 -12.52 10.53 0.42
CA ILE A 222 -12.38 10.67 1.87
C ILE A 222 -12.19 9.28 2.49
N LEU A 223 -11.18 9.12 3.34
CA LEU A 223 -10.91 7.85 4.00
C LEU A 223 -11.55 7.81 5.39
N ILE A 224 -12.38 6.81 5.66
CA ILE A 224 -13.05 6.62 6.95
C ILE A 224 -12.73 5.27 7.57
N ASN A 225 -12.87 5.16 8.89
CA ASN A 225 -12.83 3.89 9.63
C ASN A 225 -14.22 3.20 9.66
N ALA A 226 -14.30 2.06 10.35
CA ALA A 226 -15.55 1.32 10.51
C ALA A 226 -16.63 2.04 11.36
N ASP A 227 -16.26 3.07 12.11
CA ASP A 227 -17.18 3.90 12.90
C ASP A 227 -17.72 5.09 12.10
N GLY A 228 -17.21 5.28 10.87
CA GLY A 228 -17.59 6.39 9.98
C GLY A 228 -16.77 7.66 10.19
N ASP A 229 -15.70 7.61 10.98
CA ASP A 229 -14.90 8.79 11.29
C ASP A 229 -13.74 8.93 10.28
N PRO A 230 -13.47 10.16 9.77
CA PRO A 230 -12.35 10.42 8.88
C PRO A 230 -11.00 10.04 9.51
N THR A 231 -10.16 9.36 8.73
CA THR A 231 -8.84 8.86 9.16
C THR A 231 -7.68 9.73 8.69
N GLN A 232 -7.96 10.73 7.84
CA GLN A 232 -6.98 11.68 7.32
C GLN A 232 -7.55 13.09 7.38
N LYS A 233 -6.68 14.09 7.62
CA LYS A 233 -7.06 15.51 7.65
C LYS A 233 -7.50 16.02 6.28
N GLU A 234 -6.75 15.63 5.26
CA GLU A 234 -7.01 16.00 3.88
C GLU A 234 -7.52 14.78 3.10
N PRO A 235 -8.32 14.98 2.06
CA PRO A 235 -8.74 13.90 1.17
C PRO A 235 -7.65 13.54 0.13
N ILE A 236 -7.89 12.50 -0.65
CA ILE A 236 -7.12 12.19 -1.87
C ILE A 236 -7.79 12.92 -3.02
N ASN A 237 -7.07 13.83 -3.70
CA ASN A 237 -7.61 14.59 -4.83
C ASN A 237 -7.29 13.90 -6.14
N TRP A 238 -8.27 13.79 -7.03
CA TRP A 238 -8.21 13.18 -8.37
C TRP A 238 -8.16 14.21 -9.48
N SER A 239 -7.59 13.80 -10.61
CA SER A 239 -7.54 14.67 -11.80
C SER A 239 -8.93 14.83 -12.45
N ASP A 240 -9.85 13.90 -12.18
CA ASP A 240 -11.23 13.90 -12.62
C ASP A 240 -12.08 13.03 -11.65
N ILE A 241 -13.40 13.01 -11.81
CA ILE A 241 -14.31 12.26 -10.94
C ILE A 241 -14.13 10.74 -11.14
N PRO A 242 -13.81 9.97 -10.10
CA PRO A 242 -13.73 8.52 -10.19
C PRO A 242 -15.09 7.85 -10.39
N PHE A 243 -15.16 6.90 -11.33
CA PHE A 243 -16.34 6.06 -11.57
C PHE A 243 -16.30 4.74 -10.81
N ALA A 244 -15.10 4.17 -10.66
CA ALA A 244 -14.85 2.93 -9.95
C ALA A 244 -13.43 2.97 -9.39
N MET A 245 -13.18 2.24 -8.30
CA MET A 245 -11.91 2.29 -7.61
C MET A 245 -11.62 0.99 -6.89
N GLU A 246 -10.35 0.57 -6.91
CA GLU A 246 -9.84 -0.58 -6.16
C GLU A 246 -8.54 -0.22 -5.45
N HIS A 247 -8.27 -0.92 -4.34
CA HIS A 247 -7.07 -0.72 -3.54
C HIS A 247 -6.13 -1.92 -3.65
N SER A 248 -4.95 -1.70 -4.22
CA SER A 248 -3.87 -2.68 -4.29
C SER A 248 -2.65 -2.07 -3.59
N PRO A 249 -2.44 -2.34 -2.29
CA PRO A 249 -1.43 -1.66 -1.48
C PRO A 249 -0.05 -1.60 -2.15
N PRO A 250 0.61 -0.43 -2.15
CA PRO A 250 0.24 0.83 -1.51
C PRO A 250 -0.63 1.75 -2.40
N TYR A 251 -1.12 1.23 -3.53
CA TYR A 251 -1.79 1.98 -4.58
C TYR A 251 -3.31 1.96 -4.47
N LEU A 252 -3.90 3.13 -4.70
CA LEU A 252 -5.32 3.31 -4.95
C LEU A 252 -5.49 3.61 -6.44
N ILE A 253 -6.29 2.78 -7.11
CA ILE A 253 -6.45 2.79 -8.56
C ILE A 253 -7.88 3.21 -8.87
N ALA A 254 -8.05 4.32 -9.59
CA ALA A 254 -9.34 4.85 -9.97
C ALA A 254 -9.53 4.85 -11.48
N ILE A 255 -10.71 4.42 -11.93
CA ILE A 255 -11.16 4.64 -13.31
C ILE A 255 -11.72 6.05 -13.40
N LEU A 256 -11.08 6.89 -14.20
CA LEU A 256 -11.56 8.23 -14.55
C LEU A 256 -12.12 8.23 -15.98
N GLN A 257 -12.60 9.39 -16.46
CA GLN A 257 -13.28 9.47 -17.76
C GLN A 257 -12.37 9.09 -18.94
N LYS A 258 -11.09 9.45 -18.85
CA LYS A 258 -10.12 9.32 -19.97
C LYS A 258 -9.06 8.25 -19.74
N PHE A 259 -8.72 7.95 -18.49
CA PHE A 259 -7.63 7.07 -18.13
C PHE A 259 -7.89 6.43 -16.76
N VAL A 260 -7.12 5.40 -16.46
CA VAL A 260 -7.00 4.87 -15.10
C VAL A 260 -5.88 5.64 -14.40
N GLU A 261 -6.19 6.23 -13.25
CA GLU A 261 -5.26 7.01 -12.44
C GLU A 261 -4.80 6.19 -11.24
N VAL A 262 -3.48 6.11 -11.05
CA VAL A 262 -2.85 5.39 -9.94
C VAL A 262 -2.25 6.39 -8.97
N ARG A 263 -2.66 6.30 -7.70
CA ARG A 263 -2.15 7.13 -6.61
C ARG A 263 -1.70 6.30 -5.43
N THR A 264 -0.90 6.89 -4.55
CA THR A 264 -0.64 6.37 -3.22
C THR A 264 -1.54 7.07 -2.19
N ILE A 265 -1.89 6.36 -1.12
CA ILE A 265 -2.71 6.91 -0.02
C ILE A 265 -1.88 7.82 0.90
N ASP A 266 -0.62 7.45 1.10
CA ASP A 266 0.32 8.15 1.95
C ASP A 266 1.75 7.86 1.46
N PRO A 267 2.56 8.87 1.09
CA PRO A 267 2.13 10.24 0.76
C PRO A 267 1.14 10.22 -0.42
N LYS A 268 0.39 11.31 -0.65
CA LYS A 268 -0.69 11.36 -1.66
C LYS A 268 -0.18 11.71 -3.06
N ASN A 269 0.69 10.86 -3.59
CA ASN A 269 1.36 11.12 -4.86
C ASN A 269 0.53 10.60 -6.04
N LEU A 270 0.54 11.36 -7.13
CA LEU A 270 0.16 10.86 -8.45
C LEU A 270 1.31 10.02 -9.00
N ILE A 271 1.05 8.74 -9.25
CA ILE A 271 2.08 7.79 -9.70
C ILE A 271 2.08 7.63 -11.21
N GLN A 272 0.91 7.34 -11.80
CA GLN A 272 0.81 6.97 -13.20
C GLN A 272 -0.61 7.22 -13.73
N ASN A 273 -0.70 7.56 -15.02
CA ASN A 273 -1.96 7.60 -15.77
C ASN A 273 -1.88 6.59 -16.92
N ILE A 274 -2.84 5.65 -16.96
CA ILE A 274 -2.88 4.56 -17.92
C ILE A 274 -4.06 4.78 -18.87
N SER A 275 -3.77 5.07 -20.13
CA SER A 275 -4.80 5.37 -21.13
C SER A 275 -5.54 4.11 -21.55
N LEU A 276 -6.73 3.89 -20.99
CA LEU A 276 -7.63 2.79 -21.34
C LEU A 276 -8.99 3.33 -21.78
N PRO A 277 -9.47 3.01 -23.00
CA PRO A 277 -10.67 3.63 -23.54
C PRO A 277 -11.95 3.06 -22.92
N LYS A 278 -12.84 3.95 -22.47
CA LYS A 278 -14.23 3.64 -22.05
C LYS A 278 -14.31 2.55 -20.97
N THR A 279 -13.31 2.46 -20.10
CA THR A 279 -13.32 1.54 -18.96
C THR A 279 -14.34 2.01 -17.93
N ARG A 280 -14.97 1.05 -17.24
CA ARG A 280 -16.02 1.33 -16.25
C ARG A 280 -16.04 0.33 -15.09
N LEU A 281 -15.49 -0.86 -15.29
CA LEU A 281 -15.41 -1.90 -14.26
C LEU A 281 -13.95 -2.12 -13.87
N ILE A 282 -13.72 -2.35 -12.58
CA ILE A 282 -12.46 -2.81 -12.03
C ILE A 282 -12.77 -3.92 -11.01
N CYS A 283 -11.94 -4.94 -10.93
CA CYS A 283 -12.00 -5.94 -9.88
C CYS A 283 -10.60 -6.44 -9.53
N GLN A 284 -10.45 -6.94 -8.31
CA GLN A 284 -9.21 -7.53 -7.83
C GLN A 284 -9.45 -8.93 -7.23
N GLY A 285 -8.46 -9.81 -7.38
CA GLY A 285 -8.42 -11.13 -6.75
C GLY A 285 -7.01 -11.73 -6.87
N ASP A 286 -6.48 -12.26 -5.77
CA ASP A 286 -5.17 -12.95 -5.70
C ASP A 286 -4.02 -12.16 -6.35
N GLY A 287 -3.92 -10.87 -6.01
CA GLY A 287 -2.91 -9.95 -6.54
C GLY A 287 -3.09 -9.55 -8.01
N CYS A 288 -4.16 -10.03 -8.67
CA CYS A 288 -4.50 -9.67 -10.04
C CYS A 288 -5.55 -8.55 -10.05
N ILE A 289 -5.38 -7.57 -10.94
CA ILE A 289 -6.32 -6.47 -11.12
C ILE A 289 -6.75 -6.44 -12.58
N TYR A 290 -8.05 -6.48 -12.80
CA TYR A 290 -8.63 -6.39 -14.14
C TYR A 290 -9.47 -5.14 -14.27
N VAL A 291 -9.38 -4.51 -15.43
CA VAL A 291 -10.17 -3.34 -15.81
C VAL A 291 -10.92 -3.68 -17.09
N ALA A 292 -12.21 -3.36 -17.15
CA ALA A 292 -13.02 -3.66 -18.32
C ALA A 292 -13.77 -2.45 -18.86
N SER A 293 -13.83 -2.41 -20.19
CA SER A 293 -14.80 -1.64 -20.98
C SER A 293 -15.96 -2.57 -21.38
N PRO A 294 -17.01 -2.10 -22.07
CA PRO A 294 -18.11 -2.96 -22.49
C PRO A 294 -17.72 -4.20 -23.31
N ASN A 295 -16.58 -4.18 -24.01
CA ASN A 295 -16.20 -5.27 -24.93
C ASN A 295 -14.71 -5.66 -24.82
N ASN A 296 -13.94 -5.04 -23.92
CA ASN A 296 -12.52 -5.35 -23.74
C ASN A 296 -12.19 -5.46 -22.27
N VAL A 297 -11.23 -6.32 -21.93
CA VAL A 297 -10.67 -6.47 -20.60
C VAL A 297 -9.17 -6.36 -20.68
N TRP A 298 -8.59 -5.59 -19.76
CA TRP A 298 -7.16 -5.47 -19.54
C TRP A 298 -6.81 -5.99 -18.16
N ARG A 299 -5.60 -6.51 -18.01
CA ARG A 299 -4.98 -6.79 -16.71
C ARG A 299 -3.96 -5.70 -16.44
N LEU A 300 -4.02 -5.11 -15.26
CA LEU A 300 -2.97 -4.22 -14.77
C LEU A 300 -1.88 -5.11 -14.14
N ALA A 301 -0.82 -5.38 -14.89
CA ALA A 301 0.32 -6.14 -14.41
C ALA A 301 1.23 -5.24 -13.59
N ALA A 302 1.40 -5.55 -12.30
CA ALA A 302 2.32 -4.81 -11.44
C ALA A 302 3.76 -4.94 -11.96
N THR A 303 4.44 -3.81 -12.08
CA THR A 303 5.88 -3.76 -12.35
C THR A 303 6.62 -4.42 -11.17
N PRO A 304 7.70 -5.20 -11.38
CA PRO A 304 8.44 -5.79 -10.27
C PRO A 304 8.92 -4.73 -9.27
N ASN A 305 8.78 -5.00 -7.96
CA ASN A 305 9.14 -4.05 -6.90
C ASN A 305 10.60 -3.57 -7.01
N ALA A 306 11.54 -4.42 -7.40
CA ALA A 306 12.93 -4.03 -7.63
C ALA A 306 13.09 -2.90 -8.67
N ASN A 307 12.30 -2.94 -9.76
CA ASN A 307 12.32 -1.91 -10.79
C ASN A 307 11.66 -0.61 -10.30
N GLN A 308 10.52 -0.73 -9.60
CA GLN A 308 9.82 0.42 -9.04
C GLN A 308 10.70 1.14 -8.00
N ILE A 309 11.30 0.40 -7.07
CA ILE A 309 12.20 0.92 -6.04
C ILE A 309 13.39 1.64 -6.69
N LYS A 310 14.01 1.07 -7.73
CA LYS A 310 15.10 1.74 -8.45
C LYS A 310 14.67 3.10 -9.01
N GLN A 311 13.51 3.18 -9.65
CA GLN A 311 12.98 4.43 -10.19
C GLN A 311 12.65 5.44 -9.07
N LEU A 312 12.11 4.98 -7.95
CA LEU A 312 11.80 5.81 -6.78
C LEU A 312 13.04 6.38 -6.11
N LEU A 313 14.11 5.58 -5.96
CA LEU A 313 15.38 6.03 -5.42
C LEU A 313 16.00 7.12 -6.31
N GLN A 314 15.96 6.95 -7.63
CA GLN A 314 16.41 7.99 -8.58
C GLN A 314 15.58 9.27 -8.48
N ALA A 315 14.28 9.14 -8.18
CA ALA A 315 13.37 10.27 -7.96
C ALA A 315 13.42 10.84 -6.53
N LYS A 316 14.32 10.35 -5.66
CA LYS A 316 14.44 10.72 -4.23
C LYS A 316 13.14 10.53 -3.43
N GLN A 317 12.29 9.60 -3.83
CA GLN A 317 11.03 9.25 -3.17
C GLN A 317 11.21 8.08 -2.19
N PHE A 318 12.01 8.31 -1.14
CA PHE A 318 12.43 7.24 -0.21
C PHE A 318 11.29 6.63 0.59
N GLU A 319 10.34 7.43 1.08
CA GLU A 319 9.22 6.92 1.88
C GLU A 319 8.36 5.91 1.11
N LEU A 320 8.11 6.17 -0.17
CA LEU A 320 7.38 5.26 -1.03
C LEU A 320 8.21 4.03 -1.39
N ALA A 321 9.52 4.19 -1.62
CA ALA A 321 10.43 3.08 -1.84
C ALA A 321 10.46 2.12 -0.63
N LEU A 322 10.44 2.66 0.60
CA LEU A 322 10.35 1.88 1.83
C LEU A 322 9.04 1.12 1.94
N LYS A 323 7.90 1.77 1.68
CA LYS A 323 6.58 1.10 1.68
C LYS A 323 6.52 -0.06 0.68
N LEU A 324 7.07 0.12 -0.52
CA LEU A 324 7.15 -0.97 -1.51
C LEU A 324 8.10 -2.10 -1.08
N ALA A 325 9.23 -1.76 -0.45
CA ALA A 325 10.14 -2.77 0.08
C ALA A 325 9.51 -3.59 1.22
N GLU A 326 8.71 -2.95 2.09
CA GLU A 326 7.97 -3.60 3.16
C GLU A 326 6.86 -4.53 2.65
N LEU A 327 6.25 -4.19 1.50
CA LEU A 327 5.20 -4.98 0.85
C LEU A 327 5.74 -6.07 -0.09
N ALA A 328 7.06 -6.13 -0.33
CA ALA A 328 7.65 -7.12 -1.21
C ALA A 328 7.60 -8.53 -0.60
N GLU A 329 7.15 -9.50 -1.40
CA GLU A 329 7.15 -10.93 -1.07
C GLU A 329 8.51 -11.55 -1.41
N GLU A 330 9.51 -11.27 -0.58
CA GLU A 330 10.90 -11.75 -0.72
C GLU A 330 11.37 -12.36 0.62
N PRO A 331 12.47 -13.16 0.64
CA PRO A 331 13.03 -13.67 1.89
C PRO A 331 13.34 -12.54 2.88
N GLU A 332 13.03 -12.74 4.16
CA GLU A 332 13.13 -11.69 5.18
C GLU A 332 14.54 -11.06 5.25
N SER A 333 15.60 -11.87 5.08
CA SER A 333 16.97 -11.37 5.06
C SER A 333 17.26 -10.41 3.90
N GLU A 334 16.78 -10.72 2.70
CA GLU A 334 16.94 -9.85 1.51
C GLU A 334 16.11 -8.58 1.67
N LYS A 335 14.90 -8.71 2.20
CA LYS A 335 13.98 -7.61 2.48
C LYS A 335 14.57 -6.65 3.52
N GLU A 336 15.07 -7.15 4.64
CA GLU A 336 15.73 -6.36 5.67
C GLU A 336 16.95 -5.61 5.12
N ASN A 337 17.78 -6.27 4.33
CA ASN A 337 18.94 -5.65 3.69
C ASN A 337 18.52 -4.52 2.74
N ARG A 338 17.52 -4.76 1.89
CA ARG A 338 16.98 -3.74 0.99
C ARG A 338 16.40 -2.54 1.73
N ILE A 339 15.57 -2.79 2.75
CA ILE A 339 15.00 -1.74 3.60
C ILE A 339 16.12 -0.93 4.27
N ARG A 340 17.14 -1.61 4.80
CA ARG A 340 18.30 -0.95 5.43
C ARG A 340 19.04 -0.04 4.45
N ASN A 341 19.31 -0.53 3.23
CA ASN A 341 19.98 0.23 2.19
C ASN A 341 19.16 1.49 1.80
N ILE A 342 17.85 1.33 1.56
CA ILE A 342 16.97 2.49 1.27
C ILE A 342 16.98 3.50 2.43
N LYS A 343 16.97 3.05 3.69
CA LYS A 343 17.05 3.95 4.86
C LYS A 343 18.39 4.67 4.97
N ASN A 344 19.51 4.03 4.64
CA ASN A 344 20.82 4.67 4.60
C ASN A 344 20.86 5.78 3.52
N LEU A 345 20.34 5.49 2.32
CA LEU A 345 20.22 6.48 1.25
C LEU A 345 19.31 7.65 1.67
N TYR A 346 18.21 7.36 2.37
CA TYR A 346 17.30 8.39 2.86
C TYR A 346 17.95 9.28 3.93
N ALA A 347 18.66 8.68 4.89
CA ALA A 347 19.41 9.42 5.90
C ALA A 347 20.46 10.35 5.25
N PHE A 348 21.15 9.85 4.23
CA PHE A 348 22.10 10.64 3.45
C PHE A 348 21.44 11.79 2.68
N ASP A 349 20.28 11.57 2.07
CA ASP A 349 19.56 12.63 1.36
C ASP A 349 19.02 13.71 2.32
N LEU A 350 18.50 13.31 3.49
CA LEU A 350 18.13 14.24 4.56
C LEU A 350 19.31 15.10 5.03
N PHE A 351 20.50 14.50 5.14
CA PHE A 351 21.73 15.23 5.43
C PHE A 351 22.02 16.27 4.34
N CYS A 352 21.89 15.88 3.07
CA CYS A 352 22.13 16.78 1.95
C CYS A 352 21.13 17.95 1.90
N GLN A 353 19.92 17.73 2.41
CA GLN A 353 18.89 18.75 2.61
C GLN A 353 19.09 19.60 3.87
N LYS A 354 20.19 19.41 4.62
CA LYS A 354 20.52 20.10 5.88
C LYS A 354 19.56 19.79 7.03
N ARG A 355 18.80 18.70 6.94
CA ARG A 355 17.90 18.22 7.99
C ARG A 355 18.64 17.28 8.95
N PHE A 356 19.66 17.82 9.62
CA PHE A 356 20.57 17.05 10.47
C PHE A 356 19.85 16.36 11.65
N GLU A 357 18.86 17.03 12.23
CA GLU A 357 18.04 16.52 13.34
C GLU A 357 17.25 15.26 12.99
N GLU A 358 16.95 15.02 11.70
CA GLU A 358 16.24 13.82 11.25
C GLU A 358 17.22 12.78 10.68
N SER A 359 18.27 13.24 10.00
CA SER A 359 19.28 12.40 9.38
C SER A 359 20.13 11.61 10.38
N LEU A 360 20.70 12.28 11.39
CA LEU A 360 21.64 11.65 12.32
C LEU A 360 20.98 10.60 13.23
N PRO A 361 19.77 10.81 13.78
CA PRO A 361 19.05 9.76 14.50
C PRO A 361 18.74 8.56 13.61
N LEU A 362 18.48 8.77 12.32
CA LEU A 362 18.23 7.67 11.38
C LEU A 362 19.50 6.82 11.18
N PHE A 363 20.67 7.44 10.97
CA PHE A 363 21.95 6.72 10.95
C PHE A 363 22.23 5.99 12.27
N ALA A 364 21.93 6.61 13.42
CA ALA A 364 22.12 5.99 14.73
C ALA A 364 21.29 4.71 14.87
N LYS A 365 20.03 4.76 14.43
CA LYS A 365 19.08 3.63 14.47
C LYS A 365 19.46 2.51 13.52
N LEU A 366 20.08 2.83 12.38
CA LEU A 366 20.57 1.85 11.40
C LEU A 366 21.87 1.16 11.84
N GLY A 367 22.53 1.68 12.88
CA GLY A 367 23.86 1.21 13.26
C GLY A 367 24.89 1.54 12.19
N THR A 368 24.71 2.66 11.48
CA THR A 368 25.68 3.13 10.49
C THR A 368 26.99 3.46 11.20
N ASP A 369 28.10 3.05 10.60
CA ASP A 369 29.43 3.29 11.13
C ASP A 369 29.66 4.79 11.37
N PRO A 370 30.03 5.20 12.60
CA PRO A 370 30.32 6.60 12.91
C PRO A 370 31.34 7.25 11.95
N SER A 371 32.32 6.50 11.43
CA SER A 371 33.29 7.03 10.48
C SER A 371 32.64 7.47 9.15
N HIS A 372 31.60 6.77 8.70
CA HIS A 372 30.84 7.17 7.51
C HIS A 372 30.06 8.46 7.74
N VAL A 373 29.46 8.60 8.93
CA VAL A 373 28.70 9.80 9.31
C VAL A 373 29.62 10.99 9.51
N ILE A 374 30.77 10.81 10.17
CA ILE A 374 31.77 11.88 10.37
C ILE A 374 32.35 12.32 9.02
N GLY A 375 32.57 11.40 8.08
CA GLY A 375 33.04 11.76 6.75
C GLY A 375 32.06 12.62 5.93
N LEU A 376 30.81 12.79 6.37
CA LEU A 376 29.91 13.78 5.77
C LEU A 376 30.33 15.24 6.07
N TYR A 377 31.20 15.45 7.05
CA TYR A 377 31.71 16.74 7.48
C TYR A 377 33.17 16.91 6.99
N PRO A 378 33.43 17.84 6.06
CA PRO A 378 34.79 18.11 5.59
C PRO A 378 35.73 18.51 6.74
N GLY A 379 36.96 18.02 6.74
CA GLY A 379 38.01 18.38 7.71
C GLY A 379 38.02 17.59 9.03
N LEU A 380 36.99 16.81 9.33
CA LEU A 380 36.92 16.04 10.59
C LEU A 380 37.63 14.67 10.56
N LEU A 381 37.90 14.12 9.36
CA LEU A 381 38.66 12.88 9.18
C LEU A 381 39.95 13.15 8.41
N PRO A 382 41.01 12.34 8.63
CA PRO A 382 42.21 12.37 7.80
C PRO A 382 41.85 12.17 6.32
N GLU A 383 42.41 12.99 5.43
CA GLU A 383 42.08 12.97 4.00
C GLU A 383 42.28 11.58 3.37
N ASP A 384 43.36 10.89 3.73
CA ASP A 384 43.65 9.53 3.24
C ASP A 384 42.58 8.50 3.61
N PHE A 385 41.95 8.66 4.77
CA PHE A 385 40.85 7.80 5.20
C PHE A 385 39.54 8.23 4.55
N ARG A 386 39.29 9.54 4.51
CA ARG A 386 38.09 10.13 3.93
C ARG A 386 37.95 9.81 2.43
N ASN A 387 39.05 9.75 1.70
CA ASN A 387 39.09 9.42 0.27
C ASN A 387 38.76 7.96 -0.03
N LYS A 388 38.77 7.07 0.98
CA LYS A 388 38.37 5.66 0.84
C LYS A 388 36.87 5.45 1.03
N LEU A 389 36.14 6.47 1.51
CA LEU A 389 34.71 6.40 1.76
C LEU A 389 33.94 6.89 0.52
N GLU A 390 33.13 6.01 -0.04
CA GLU A 390 32.21 6.35 -1.14
C GLU A 390 30.85 6.79 -0.60
N TYR A 391 30.24 7.77 -1.26
CA TYR A 391 28.91 8.29 -0.91
C TYR A 391 27.98 8.24 -2.12
N PRO A 392 26.66 8.13 -1.91
CA PRO A 392 25.69 8.02 -3.01
C PRO A 392 25.73 9.20 -3.99
N GLU A 393 25.91 10.41 -3.47
CA GLU A 393 26.06 11.64 -4.25
C GLU A 393 27.20 12.50 -3.67
N LYS A 394 27.56 13.58 -4.37
CA LYS A 394 28.55 14.54 -3.86
C LYS A 394 28.03 15.16 -2.55
N VAL A 395 28.81 15.02 -1.48
CA VAL A 395 28.51 15.63 -0.18
C VAL A 395 28.47 17.16 -0.37
N PRO A 396 27.39 17.84 0.06
CA PRO A 396 27.29 19.28 -0.10
C PRO A 396 28.29 20.02 0.78
N GLU A 397 28.80 21.14 0.28
CA GLU A 397 29.61 22.05 1.08
C GLU A 397 28.70 22.85 2.02
N ILE A 398 28.75 22.52 3.30
CA ILE A 398 27.98 23.19 4.34
C ILE A 398 28.84 24.35 4.87
N GLN A 399 28.31 25.57 4.85
CA GLN A 399 29.02 26.78 5.29
C GLN A 399 28.14 27.64 6.22
N GLY A 400 28.79 28.48 7.02
CA GLY A 400 28.13 29.45 7.89
C GLY A 400 27.27 28.80 8.98
N THR A 401 26.08 29.36 9.21
CA THR A 401 25.15 28.92 10.28
C THR A 401 24.69 27.47 10.15
N GLU A 402 24.67 26.93 8.93
CA GLU A 402 24.27 25.55 8.70
C GLU A 402 25.39 24.57 9.08
N HIS A 403 26.65 24.99 9.01
CA HIS A 403 27.80 24.20 9.47
C HIS A 403 27.75 24.05 10.98
N GLU A 404 27.56 25.17 11.69
CA GLU A 404 27.44 25.18 13.15
C GLU A 404 26.29 24.27 13.63
N LYS A 405 25.10 24.36 13.02
CA LYS A 405 23.97 23.45 13.31
C LYS A 405 24.33 21.99 13.06
N GLY A 406 25.01 21.69 11.95
CA GLY A 406 25.47 20.35 11.63
C GLY A 406 26.43 19.80 12.70
N ILE A 407 27.42 20.61 13.11
CA ILE A 407 28.38 20.23 14.16
C ILE A 407 27.67 20.00 15.51
N LEU A 408 26.71 20.84 15.89
CA LEU A 408 25.92 20.64 17.11
C LEU A 408 25.12 19.33 17.08
N ALA A 409 24.47 19.03 15.95
CA ALA A 409 23.76 17.77 15.78
C ALA A 409 24.72 16.56 15.78
N LEU A 410 25.93 16.71 15.19
CA LEU A 410 26.97 15.69 15.22
C LEU A 410 27.48 15.43 16.64
N ILE A 411 27.67 16.48 17.46
CA ILE A 411 28.05 16.35 18.86
C ILE A 411 27.05 15.49 19.62
N GLU A 412 25.75 15.72 19.45
CA GLU A 412 24.69 14.94 20.08
C GLU A 412 24.76 13.46 19.66
N TYR A 413 24.86 13.21 18.34
CA TYR A 413 25.01 11.87 17.77
C TYR A 413 26.25 11.13 18.32
N LEU A 414 27.42 11.77 18.30
CA LEU A 414 28.68 11.18 18.75
C LEU A 414 28.67 10.94 20.26
N THR A 415 28.07 11.83 21.04
CA THR A 415 27.92 11.66 22.49
C THR A 415 27.03 10.46 22.82
N GLN A 416 25.94 10.28 22.08
CA GLN A 416 25.10 9.09 22.19
C GLN A 416 25.89 7.82 21.86
N LYS A 417 26.60 7.79 20.73
CA LYS A 417 27.38 6.62 20.30
C LYS A 417 28.52 6.29 21.26
N ARG A 418 29.19 7.30 21.82
CA ARG A 418 30.20 7.13 22.87
C ARG A 418 29.60 6.46 24.11
N ASN A 419 28.43 6.90 24.55
CA ASN A 419 27.75 6.29 25.71
C ASN A 419 27.30 4.83 25.45
N GLU A 420 26.86 4.51 24.24
CA GLU A 420 26.57 3.12 23.82
C GLU A 420 27.84 2.26 23.87
N LEU A 421 28.96 2.80 23.38
CA LEU A 421 30.29 2.19 23.42
C LEU A 421 30.91 2.07 24.82
N SER A 422 30.41 2.76 25.83
CA SER A 422 30.89 2.58 27.22
C SER A 422 30.02 1.57 28.00
N LYS A 423 28.77 1.31 27.56
CA LYS A 423 27.82 0.45 28.28
C LYS A 423 27.87 -1.03 27.87
N ASP A 424 28.01 -1.33 26.58
CA ASP A 424 27.90 -2.71 26.05
C ASP A 424 29.27 -3.33 25.74
N ILE A 425 30.11 -3.59 26.74
CA ILE A 425 31.53 -4.00 26.55
C ILE A 425 31.66 -5.35 25.80
N ASP A 426 30.71 -6.27 26.00
CA ASP A 426 30.80 -7.65 25.50
C ASP A 426 30.07 -7.92 24.16
N LYS A 427 29.45 -6.90 23.55
CA LYS A 427 28.67 -7.06 22.30
C LYS A 427 29.55 -6.88 21.07
N GLU A 428 29.60 -7.90 20.19
CA GLU A 428 30.21 -7.75 18.86
C GLU A 428 29.51 -6.64 18.08
N MET A 429 30.29 -5.68 17.58
CA MET A 429 29.77 -4.53 16.85
C MET A 429 29.71 -4.85 15.36
N ALA A 430 28.52 -5.19 14.88
CA ALA A 430 28.22 -5.13 13.46
C ALA A 430 27.83 -3.69 13.11
N THR A 431 28.72 -2.97 12.44
CA THR A 431 28.44 -1.65 11.87
C THR A 431 28.02 -1.79 10.41
N THR A 432 27.24 -0.83 9.91
CA THR A 432 26.80 -0.81 8.51
C THR A 432 27.39 0.39 7.78
N ALA A 433 27.67 0.22 6.50
CA ALA A 433 28.11 1.32 5.64
C ALA A 433 26.91 2.09 5.05
N ILE A 434 27.12 3.36 4.68
CA ILE A 434 26.12 4.16 3.96
C ILE A 434 25.86 3.59 2.56
N VAL A 435 26.93 3.18 1.87
CA VAL A 435 26.88 2.48 0.57
C VAL A 435 27.32 1.04 0.77
N GLU A 436 26.56 0.09 0.23
CA GLU A 436 26.92 -1.33 0.29
C GLU A 436 28.30 -1.60 -0.31
N GLY A 437 29.12 -2.39 0.38
CA GLY A 437 30.47 -2.76 -0.07
C GLY A 437 31.60 -1.86 0.44
N ASN A 438 31.29 -0.70 1.04
CA ASN A 438 32.32 0.12 1.68
C ASN A 438 32.89 -0.55 2.94
N MET A 439 34.13 -0.19 3.27
CA MET A 439 34.77 -0.62 4.51
C MET A 439 34.06 -0.05 5.74
N THR A 440 33.87 -0.89 6.74
CA THR A 440 33.42 -0.50 8.08
C THR A 440 34.47 -0.85 9.13
N ILE A 441 34.50 -0.07 10.19
CA ILE A 441 35.34 -0.27 11.35
C ILE A 441 34.56 -1.12 12.34
N ASN A 442 35.08 -2.31 12.60
CA ASN A 442 34.52 -3.26 13.56
C ASN A 442 35.32 -3.26 14.89
N SER A 443 36.48 -2.59 14.92
CA SER A 443 37.30 -2.46 16.13
C SER A 443 36.77 -1.36 17.04
N ARG A 444 36.30 -1.76 18.23
CA ARG A 444 35.82 -0.83 19.26
C ARG A 444 36.84 0.25 19.60
N LYS A 445 38.12 -0.12 19.73
CA LYS A 445 39.21 0.82 20.07
C LYS A 445 39.37 1.90 18.99
N GLN A 446 39.33 1.50 17.72
CA GLN A 446 39.41 2.44 16.60
C GLN A 446 38.17 3.34 16.52
N LEU A 447 36.98 2.80 16.76
CA LEU A 447 35.74 3.58 16.81
C LEU A 447 35.76 4.61 17.95
N SER A 448 36.10 4.19 19.17
CA SER A 448 36.23 5.10 20.32
C SER A 448 37.25 6.21 20.05
N GLN A 449 38.38 5.87 19.43
CA GLN A 449 39.40 6.85 19.06
C GLN A 449 38.90 7.87 18.04
N ILE A 450 38.23 7.43 16.97
CA ILE A 450 37.68 8.33 15.95
C ILE A 450 36.59 9.23 16.56
N ILE A 451 35.70 8.67 17.39
CA ILE A 451 34.62 9.41 18.02
C ILE A 451 35.17 10.47 18.98
N ASP A 452 36.09 10.10 19.88
CA ASP A 452 36.66 11.03 20.86
C ASP A 452 37.46 12.15 20.17
N THR A 453 38.28 11.80 19.18
CA THR A 453 39.06 12.78 18.39
C THR A 453 38.15 13.76 17.65
N THR A 454 37.06 13.26 17.06
CA THR A 454 36.11 14.10 16.34
C THR A 454 35.31 14.98 17.30
N LEU A 455 34.85 14.45 18.43
CA LEU A 455 34.16 15.23 19.48
C LEU A 455 35.02 16.38 19.96
N LEU A 456 36.32 16.15 20.17
CA LEU A 456 37.27 17.19 20.54
C LEU A 456 37.31 18.31 19.49
N LYS A 457 37.44 17.97 18.20
CA LYS A 457 37.42 18.95 17.09
C LYS A 457 36.10 19.73 17.04
N CYS A 458 34.97 19.04 17.15
CA CYS A 458 33.66 19.70 17.18
C CYS A 458 33.51 20.66 18.37
N TYR A 459 34.04 20.32 19.55
CA TYR A 459 34.01 21.20 20.72
C TYR A 459 34.92 22.42 20.55
N LEU A 460 36.09 22.27 19.95
CA LEU A 460 36.97 23.40 19.64
C LEU A 460 36.33 24.38 18.63
N GLU A 461 35.47 23.89 17.72
CA GLU A 461 34.76 24.74 16.77
C GLU A 461 33.54 25.45 17.38
N THR A 462 32.89 24.87 18.39
CA THR A 462 31.58 25.34 18.88
C THR A 462 31.57 25.81 20.32
N ASN A 463 32.22 25.08 21.25
CA ASN A 463 32.16 25.34 22.68
C ASN A 463 33.39 24.81 23.44
N ASP A 464 34.37 25.68 23.61
CA ASP A 464 35.63 25.42 24.34
C ASP A 464 35.43 24.90 25.78
N ALA A 465 34.30 25.23 26.42
CA ALA A 465 34.04 24.80 27.79
C ALA A 465 33.88 23.27 27.93
N LEU A 466 33.57 22.56 26.83
CA LEU A 466 33.37 21.11 26.80
C LEU A 466 34.65 20.32 26.53
N VAL A 467 35.72 20.99 26.08
CA VAL A 467 37.04 20.40 25.79
C VAL A 467 37.67 19.82 27.05
N ALA A 468 37.80 20.62 28.12
CA ALA A 468 38.43 20.18 29.36
C ALA A 468 37.66 19.02 30.05
N PRO A 469 36.32 19.02 30.11
CA PRO A 469 35.54 17.86 30.54
C PRO A 469 35.84 16.58 29.75
N LEU A 470 35.89 16.62 28.42
CA LEU A 470 36.17 15.45 27.58
C LEU A 470 37.56 14.87 27.87
N LEU A 471 38.58 15.73 27.92
CA LEU A 471 39.98 15.30 28.11
C LEU A 471 40.25 14.72 29.51
N ARG A 472 39.45 15.07 30.53
CA ARG A 472 39.58 14.55 31.90
C ARG A 472 38.95 13.17 32.10
N LEU A 473 38.21 12.67 31.12
CA LEU A 473 37.58 11.36 31.22
C LEU A 473 38.64 10.26 31.22
N LYS A 474 38.49 9.28 32.12
CA LYS A 474 39.44 8.18 32.29
C LYS A 474 39.51 7.25 31.09
N ASP A 475 38.46 7.23 30.28
CA ASP A 475 38.28 6.44 29.08
C ASP A 475 38.41 7.27 27.80
N ASN A 476 39.15 8.38 27.84
CA ASN A 476 39.46 9.19 26.65
C ASN A 476 40.42 8.45 25.70
N ASN A 477 40.03 8.34 24.42
CA ASN A 477 40.81 7.69 23.37
C ASN A 477 41.25 8.65 22.24
N CYS A 478 41.24 9.98 22.46
CA CYS A 478 41.67 10.95 21.45
C CYS A 478 43.04 10.58 20.83
N HIS A 479 43.11 10.62 19.50
CA HIS A 479 44.36 10.45 18.77
C HIS A 479 45.16 11.75 18.82
N ILE A 480 46.30 11.75 19.50
CA ILE A 480 47.08 12.97 19.79
C ILE A 480 47.47 13.70 18.51
N GLU A 481 48.13 13.03 17.57
CA GLU A 481 48.64 13.68 16.34
C GLU A 481 47.52 14.27 15.46
N GLU A 482 46.34 13.64 15.45
CA GLU A 482 45.19 14.14 14.71
C GLU A 482 44.43 15.21 15.49
N SER A 483 44.55 15.25 16.82
CA SER A 483 43.97 16.30 17.66
C SER A 483 44.75 17.61 17.56
N GLU A 484 46.04 17.53 17.24
CA GLU A 484 46.92 18.70 17.03
C GLU A 484 46.78 19.32 15.62
N ARG A 485 46.19 18.57 14.67
CA ARG A 485 45.87 19.02 13.31
C ARG A 485 44.46 19.58 13.23
#